data_AF-A0A834JBD6-F1
#
_entry.id   AF-A0A834JBD6-F1
#
_cell.length_a   1.000
_cell.length_b   1.000
_cell.length_c   1.000
_cell.angle_alpha   90.00
_cell.angle_beta   90.00
_cell.angle_gamma   90.00
#
_symmetry.space_group_name_H-M   'P 1'
#
loop_
_entity.id
_entity.type
_entity.pdbx_description
1 polymer ?
#
loop_
_entity_poly.entity_id
_entity_poly.type
_entity_poly.pdbx_seq_one_letter_code
_entity_poly.pdbx_strand_id
1 'polypeptide(L)'
;MYMLYEEKCSELNILPVKEQMYRHIFNTRFNLLFKVPRKDTRKKCDKYKIKLDAENSDEEAIRKSEDEHELHLRKAEVVRNSMKEDTENAKYSNNIYVCNIDLQKTLELE
;
A
#
# COMPACT_ATOMS: atom_id res chain seq x y z
N MET A 1 8.31 -19.46 -14.26
CA MET A 1 9.55 -19.62 -13.45
C MET A 1 10.37 -20.84 -13.87
N TYR A 2 9.78 -22.03 -14.04
CA TYR A 2 10.54 -23.21 -14.48
C TYR A 2 11.18 -23.06 -15.88
N MET A 3 10.45 -22.54 -16.87
CA MET A 3 11.02 -22.28 -18.22
C MET A 3 12.24 -21.35 -18.18
N LEU A 4 12.18 -20.26 -17.40
CA LEU A 4 13.31 -19.35 -17.20
C LEU A 4 14.50 -20.02 -16.50
N TYR A 5 14.23 -20.99 -15.62
CA TYR A 5 15.26 -21.81 -15.00
C TYR A 5 15.93 -22.75 -16.01
N GLU A 6 15.16 -23.35 -16.92
CA GLU A 6 15.69 -24.20 -17.99
C GLU A 6 16.56 -23.40 -18.97
N GLU A 7 16.10 -22.21 -19.38
CA GLU A 7 16.90 -21.26 -20.18
C GLU A 7 18.22 -20.93 -19.48
N LYS A 8 18.18 -20.63 -18.17
CA LYS A 8 19.38 -20.31 -17.41
C LYS A 8 20.33 -21.51 -17.26
N CYS A 9 19.79 -22.71 -17.10
CA CYS A 9 20.56 -23.95 -17.09
C CYS A 9 21.24 -24.20 -18.44
N SER A 10 20.54 -23.93 -19.55
CA SER A 10 21.09 -24.02 -20.90
C SER A 10 22.24 -23.03 -21.12
N GLU A 11 22.10 -21.78 -20.68
CA GLU A 11 23.18 -20.77 -20.74
C GLU A 11 24.44 -21.21 -19.99
N LEU A 12 24.25 -21.87 -18.84
CA LEU A 12 25.33 -22.30 -17.96
C LEU A 12 25.88 -23.70 -18.30
N ASN A 13 25.35 -24.35 -19.35
CA ASN A 13 25.65 -25.74 -19.71
C ASN A 13 25.45 -26.73 -18.55
N ILE A 14 24.41 -26.53 -17.75
CA ILE A 14 24.03 -27.40 -16.63
C ILE A 14 22.74 -28.15 -17.01
N LEU A 15 22.66 -29.44 -16.68
CA LEU A 15 21.44 -30.22 -16.84
C LEU A 15 20.37 -29.76 -15.82
N PRO A 16 19.19 -29.30 -16.28
CA PRO A 16 18.12 -28.92 -15.37
C PRO A 16 17.54 -30.15 -14.67
N VAL A 17 17.09 -29.96 -13.42
CA VAL A 17 16.33 -30.99 -12.69
C VAL A 17 14.90 -31.05 -13.21
N LYS A 18 14.22 -32.20 -13.01
CA LYS A 18 12.80 -32.35 -13.37
C LYS A 18 11.93 -31.28 -12.70
N GLU A 19 10.91 -30.82 -13.41
CA GLU A 19 9.99 -29.78 -12.95
C GLU A 19 9.42 -30.04 -11.55
N GLN A 20 9.06 -31.29 -11.24
CA GLN A 20 8.55 -31.65 -9.91
C GLN A 20 9.56 -31.34 -8.79
N MET A 21 10.84 -31.67 -9.01
CA MET A 21 11.90 -31.41 -8.05
C MET A 21 12.19 -29.91 -7.95
N TYR A 22 12.20 -29.21 -9.09
CA TYR A 22 12.32 -27.75 -9.12
C TYR A 22 11.22 -27.10 -8.29
N ARG A 23 9.95 -27.46 -8.51
CA ARG A 23 8.80 -26.91 -7.77
C ARG A 23 8.88 -27.22 -6.29
N HIS A 24 9.28 -28.43 -5.92
CA HIS A 24 9.46 -28.80 -4.52
C HIS A 24 10.51 -27.91 -3.85
N ILE A 25 11.69 -27.76 -4.45
CA ILE A 25 12.76 -26.90 -3.94
C ILE A 25 12.30 -25.43 -3.90
N PHE A 26 11.72 -24.94 -5.00
CA PHE A 26 11.26 -23.56 -5.14
C PHE A 26 10.23 -23.17 -4.07
N ASN A 27 9.30 -24.07 -3.75
CA ASN A 27 8.24 -23.78 -2.77
C ASN A 27 8.64 -24.05 -1.32
N THR A 28 9.59 -24.97 -1.07
CA THR A 28 9.93 -25.39 0.32
C THR A 28 11.23 -24.81 0.83
N ARG A 29 12.17 -24.49 -0.06
CA ARG A 29 13.50 -23.97 0.31
C ARG A 29 13.66 -22.48 0.04
N PHE A 30 12.83 -21.91 -0.83
CA PHE A 30 12.78 -20.47 -1.01
C PHE A 30 11.54 -19.92 -0.32
N ASN A 31 11.78 -19.04 0.64
CA ASN A 31 10.74 -18.41 1.45
C ASN A 31 10.09 -17.25 0.66
N LEU A 32 9.57 -17.56 -0.54
CA LEU A 32 8.92 -16.62 -1.45
C LEU A 32 7.45 -16.39 -1.07
N LEU A 33 7.10 -16.49 0.21
CA LEU A 33 5.80 -16.05 0.66
C LEU A 33 5.62 -14.61 0.18
N PHE A 34 4.57 -14.39 -0.61
CA PHE A 34 4.14 -13.06 -0.98
C PHE A 34 3.98 -12.28 0.31
N LYS A 35 4.80 -11.24 0.47
CA LYS A 35 4.75 -10.38 1.64
C LYS A 35 3.30 -9.95 1.80
N VAL A 36 2.76 -10.11 3.01
CA VAL A 36 1.41 -9.65 3.32
C VAL A 36 1.27 -8.23 2.75
N PRO A 37 0.22 -7.94 1.97
CA PRO A 37 0.02 -6.61 1.42
C PRO A 37 0.18 -5.62 2.56
N ARG A 38 1.24 -4.81 2.51
CA ARG A 38 1.39 -3.73 3.48
C ARG A 38 0.14 -2.88 3.31
N LYS A 39 -0.51 -2.52 4.43
CA LYS A 39 -1.57 -1.51 4.39
C LYS A 39 -1.03 -0.33 3.61
N ASP A 40 -1.69 -0.02 2.50
CA ASP A 40 -1.27 1.05 1.62
C ASP A 40 -1.11 2.33 2.43
N THR A 41 0.11 2.84 2.52
CA THR A 41 0.35 4.14 3.11
C THR A 41 -0.09 5.19 2.11
N ARG A 42 -0.86 6.16 2.59
CA ARG A 42 -1.29 7.30 1.79
C ARG A 42 -0.03 8.11 1.45
N LYS A 43 0.26 8.31 0.16
CA LYS A 43 1.43 9.07 -0.34
C LYS A 43 1.62 10.41 0.38
N LYS A 44 0.52 11.10 0.72
CA LYS A 44 0.54 12.38 1.44
C LYS A 44 1.03 12.25 2.89
N CYS A 45 0.63 11.19 3.60
CA CYS A 45 1.17 10.90 4.94
C CYS A 45 2.66 10.57 4.89
N ASP A 46 3.10 9.83 3.87
CA ASP A 46 4.52 9.50 3.70
C ASP A 46 5.34 10.76 3.39
N LYS A 47 4.83 11.69 2.57
CA LYS A 47 5.46 13.00 2.32
C LYS A 47 5.67 13.80 3.61
N TYR A 48 4.66 13.89 4.47
CA TYR A 48 4.80 14.62 5.75
C TYR A 48 5.82 13.98 6.68
N LYS A 49 5.82 12.63 6.80
CA LYS A 49 6.83 11.92 7.59
C LYS A 49 8.25 12.18 7.07
N ILE A 50 8.46 12.10 5.76
CA ILE A 50 9.76 12.36 5.15
C ILE A 50 10.23 13.79 5.43
N LYS A 51 9.33 14.79 5.36
CA LYS A 51 9.68 16.19 5.69
C LYS A 51 10.11 16.33 7.15
N LEU A 52 9.31 15.79 8.08
CA LEU A 52 9.61 15.84 9.52
C LEU A 52 10.92 15.11 9.87
N ASP A 53 11.21 13.98 9.22
CA ASP A 53 12.46 13.24 9.43
C ASP A 53 13.69 13.96 8.83
N ALA A 54 13.50 14.78 7.79
CA ALA A 54 14.57 15.51 7.10
C ALA A 54 14.89 16.87 7.77
N GLU A 55 13.89 17.55 8.31
CA GLU A 55 14.00 18.86 8.95
C GLU A 55 14.62 18.74 10.36
N ASN A 56 15.96 18.74 10.45
CA ASN A 56 16.67 18.55 11.73
C ASN A 56 17.13 19.86 12.40
N SER A 57 16.84 21.05 11.85
CA SER A 57 17.43 22.31 12.35
C SER A 57 16.57 23.57 12.20
N ASP A 58 15.39 23.48 11.57
CA ASP A 58 14.47 24.62 11.39
C ASP A 58 13.16 24.34 12.13
N GLU A 59 13.05 24.85 13.36
CA GLU A 59 11.87 24.65 14.23
C GLU A 59 10.57 25.19 13.60
N GLU A 60 10.65 26.25 12.78
CA GLU A 60 9.48 26.84 12.15
C GLU A 60 8.97 25.98 10.99
N ALA A 61 9.89 25.40 10.21
CA ALA A 61 9.56 24.44 9.17
C ALA A 61 8.93 23.15 9.74
N ILE A 62 9.50 22.61 10.82
CA ILE A 62 8.97 21.42 11.49
C ILE A 62 7.54 21.67 11.96
N ARG A 63 7.31 22.77 12.69
CA ARG A 63 5.99 23.09 13.24
C ARG A 63 4.93 23.28 12.16
N LYS A 64 5.29 23.90 11.05
CA LYS A 64 4.41 24.02 9.88
C LYS A 64 4.09 22.66 9.27
N SER A 65 5.10 21.79 9.12
CA SER A 65 4.92 20.42 8.63
C SER A 65 4.01 19.59 9.55
N GLU A 66 4.12 19.77 10.87
CA GLU A 66 3.24 19.14 11.87
C GLU A 66 1.80 19.63 11.77
N ASP A 67 1.59 20.95 11.71
CA ASP A 67 0.26 21.56 11.58
C ASP A 67 -0.45 21.11 10.29
N GLU A 68 0.27 21.09 9.16
CA GLU A 68 -0.26 20.61 7.88
C GLU A 68 -0.62 19.12 7.94
N HIS A 69 0.21 18.30 8.59
CA HIS A 69 -0.03 16.88 8.76
C HIS A 69 -1.25 16.62 9.66
N GLU A 70 -1.37 17.34 10.78
CA GLU A 70 -2.52 17.24 11.68
C GLU A 70 -3.82 17.64 10.96
N LEU A 71 -3.79 18.75 10.23
CA LEU A 71 -4.93 19.21 9.44
C LEU A 71 -5.37 18.14 8.42
N HIS A 72 -4.41 17.49 7.74
CA HIS A 72 -4.70 16.39 6.82
C HIS A 72 -5.37 15.20 7.53
N LEU A 73 -4.89 14.83 8.72
CA LEU A 73 -5.46 13.73 9.51
C LEU A 73 -6.89 14.04 9.97
N ARG A 74 -7.14 15.26 10.48
CA ARG A 74 -8.48 15.70 10.87
C ARG A 74 -9.46 15.69 9.71
N LYS A 75 -9.06 16.18 8.53
CA LYS A 75 -9.89 16.10 7.31
C LYS A 75 -10.24 14.66 6.95
N ALA A 76 -9.26 13.75 7.02
CA ALA A 76 -9.50 12.34 6.73
C ALA A 76 -10.43 11.67 7.75
N GLU A 77 -10.36 12.08 9.02
CA GLU A 77 -11.25 11.59 10.07
C GLU A 77 -12.70 12.02 9.84
N VAL A 78 -12.93 13.30 9.51
CA VAL A 78 -14.27 13.82 9.18
C VAL A 78 -14.90 13.05 8.02
N VAL A 79 -14.14 12.85 6.93
CA VAL A 79 -14.64 12.08 5.77
C VAL A 79 -14.98 10.64 6.15
N ARG A 80 -14.13 9.97 6.95
CA ARG A 80 -14.40 8.61 7.41
C ARG A 80 -15.64 8.51 8.30
N ASN A 81 -15.87 9.52 9.15
CA ASN A 81 -17.04 9.56 10.01
C ASN A 81 -18.31 9.80 9.20
N SER A 82 -18.30 10.75 8.25
CA SER A 82 -19.41 10.95 7.31
C SER A 82 -19.72 9.68 6.53
N MET A 83 -18.70 9.01 5.96
CA MET A 83 -18.90 7.76 5.24
C MET A 83 -19.56 6.68 6.10
N LYS A 84 -19.18 6.56 7.37
CA LYS A 84 -19.80 5.61 8.31
C LYS A 84 -21.25 5.97 8.57
N GLU A 85 -21.53 7.24 8.87
CA GLU A 85 -22.88 7.74 9.13
C GLU A 85 -23.79 7.52 7.92
N ASP A 86 -23.35 7.89 6.72
CA ASP A 86 -24.08 7.67 5.47
C ASP A 86 -24.36 6.18 5.25
N THR A 87 -23.34 5.32 5.47
CA THR A 87 -23.48 3.87 5.33
C THR A 87 -24.45 3.29 6.36
N GLU A 88 -24.49 3.81 7.60
CA GLU A 88 -25.44 3.39 8.62
C GLU A 88 -26.86 3.84 8.29
N ASN A 89 -27.03 5.09 7.86
CA ASN A 89 -28.33 5.63 7.46
C ASN A 89 -28.93 4.85 6.27
N ALA A 90 -28.10 4.43 5.32
CA ALA A 90 -28.54 3.61 4.19
C ALA A 90 -29.02 2.21 4.60
N LYS A 91 -28.56 1.64 5.72
CA LYS A 91 -29.03 0.32 6.19
C LYS A 91 -30.50 0.35 6.62
N TYR A 92 -30.96 1.48 7.14
CA TYR A 92 -32.31 1.63 7.69
C TYR A 92 -33.28 2.36 6.75
N SER A 93 -32.78 2.89 5.62
CA SER A 93 -33.58 3.62 4.64
C SER A 93 -33.64 2.86 3.30
N ASN A 94 -34.84 2.43 2.91
CA ASN A 94 -35.05 1.71 1.63
C ASN A 94 -34.85 2.60 0.38
N ASN A 95 -34.69 3.91 0.55
CA ASN A 95 -34.61 4.87 -0.56
C ASN A 95 -33.22 5.49 -0.74
N ILE A 96 -32.23 5.11 0.09
CA ILE A 96 -30.89 5.71 0.07
C ILE A 96 -29.87 4.64 -0.32
N TYR A 97 -29.09 4.93 -1.36
CA TYR A 97 -27.93 4.14 -1.77
C TYR A 97 -26.67 4.97 -1.58
N VAL A 98 -25.65 4.39 -0.94
CA VAL A 98 -24.37 5.05 -0.69
C VAL A 98 -23.29 4.38 -1.50
N CYS A 99 -22.55 5.19 -2.27
CA CYS A 99 -21.40 4.74 -3.04
C CYS A 99 -20.16 5.53 -2.59
N ASN A 100 -19.18 4.82 -2.05
CA ASN A 100 -17.92 5.39 -1.59
C ASN A 100 -16.80 4.96 -2.53
N ILE A 101 -16.09 5.93 -3.12
CA ILE A 101 -14.99 5.68 -4.05
C ILE A 101 -13.72 6.31 -3.49
N ASP A 102 -12.69 5.50 -3.26
CA ASP A 102 -11.36 6.00 -2.89
C ASP A 102 -10.60 6.41 -4.15
N LEU A 103 -10.39 7.73 -4.29
CA LEU A 103 -9.64 8.32 -5.39
C LEU A 103 -8.24 8.78 -4.99
N GLN A 104 -7.83 8.64 -3.73
CA GLN A 104 -6.55 9.19 -3.22
C GLN A 104 -5.32 8.58 -3.89
N LYS A 105 -5.46 7.40 -4.51
CA LYS A 105 -4.40 6.74 -5.30
C LYS A 105 -4.46 7.08 -6.78
N THR A 106 -5.65 7.24 -7.33
CA THR A 106 -5.89 7.40 -8.77
C THR A 106 -5.66 8.83 -9.21
N LEU A 107 -6.08 9.77 -8.37
CA LEU A 107 -5.90 11.19 -8.59
C LEU A 107 -4.96 11.66 -7.49
N GLU A 108 -3.76 12.09 -7.85
CA GLU A 108 -2.83 12.76 -6.93
C GLU A 108 -3.38 14.15 -6.57
N LEU A 109 -4.57 14.20 -5.97
CA LEU A 109 -5.23 15.45 -5.61
C LEU A 109 -4.45 16.11 -4.46
N GLU A 110 -3.92 17.29 -4.77
CA GLU A 110 -3.09 18.15 -3.92
C GLU A 110 -3.82 18.66 -2.66
#